data_AF-A0A1M4MLX6-F1
#
_entry.id   AF-A0A1M4MLX6-F1
#
_cell.length_a   1.000
_cell.length_b   1.000
_cell.length_c   1.000
_cell.angle_alpha   90.00
_cell.angle_beta   90.00
_cell.angle_gamma   90.00
#
_symmetry.space_group_name_H-M   'P 1'
#
loop_
_entity.id
_entity.type
_entity.pdbx_description
1 polymer ?
#
loop_
_entity_poly.entity_id
_entity_poly.type
_entity_poly.pdbx_seq_one_letter_code
_entity_poly.pdbx_strand_id
1 'polypeptide(L)'
;MDFKITRDLKNELLKRRELEFTLTFDGPTPSRKSIQEKLAALQNKDENLIVLDLERTRFGKMELFGRARIYDDEESKTSTEKAYLLKRGEPKAESEA
;
A
#
# COMPACT_ATOMS: atom_id res chain seq x y z
N MET A 1 6.61 -13.21 -6.45
CA MET A 1 6.24 -11.83 -6.05
C MET A 1 6.28 -11.86 -4.55
N ASP A 2 7.41 -11.43 -4.03
CA ASP A 2 7.91 -11.79 -2.72
C ASP A 2 7.99 -10.52 -1.90
N PHE A 3 7.28 -10.52 -0.79
CA PHE A 3 7.25 -9.41 0.15
C PHE A 3 8.27 -9.66 1.23
N LYS A 4 9.27 -8.79 1.31
CA LYS A 4 10.17 -8.70 2.45
C LYS A 4 9.76 -7.51 3.29
N ILE A 5 9.13 -7.78 4.44
CA ILE A 5 8.77 -6.74 5.40
C ILE A 5 10.05 -6.36 6.14
N THR A 6 10.49 -5.12 5.97
CA THR A 6 11.72 -4.60 6.59
C THR A 6 11.40 -3.96 7.93
N ARG A 7 10.22 -3.34 8.06
CA ARG A 7 9.81 -2.64 9.27
C ARG A 7 8.32 -2.72 9.48
N ASP A 8 7.93 -2.95 10.73
CA ASP A 8 6.56 -2.90 11.19
C ASP A 8 6.48 -1.99 12.41
N LEU A 9 5.69 -0.92 12.30
CA LEU A 9 5.49 0.07 13.35
C LEU A 9 4.00 0.22 13.61
N LYS A 10 3.55 -0.18 14.79
CA LYS A 10 2.20 0.11 15.25
C LYS A 10 2.18 1.49 15.92
N ASN A 11 1.39 2.40 15.38
CA ASN A 11 1.17 3.72 15.95
C ASN A 11 -0.22 3.76 16.60
N GLU A 12 -0.24 3.69 17.93
CA GLU A 12 -1.48 3.61 18.71
C GLU A 12 -2.24 4.93 18.77
N LEU A 13 -1.55 6.07 18.64
CA LEU A 13 -2.16 7.41 18.65
C LEU A 13 -3.07 7.63 17.44
N LEU A 14 -2.67 7.10 16.29
CA LEU A 14 -3.38 7.25 15.02
C LEU A 14 -4.12 5.97 14.59
N LYS A 15 -4.15 4.94 15.46
CA LYS A 15 -4.68 3.60 15.17
C LYS A 15 -4.28 3.12 13.76
N ARG A 16 -2.99 3.29 13.44
CA ARG A 16 -2.42 2.92 12.14
C ARG A 16 -1.19 2.06 12.32
N ARG A 17 -1.01 1.13 11.40
CA ARG A 17 0.19 0.30 11.28
C ARG A 17 0.95 0.74 10.04
N GLU A 18 2.19 1.17 10.24
CA GLU A 18 3.10 1.58 9.17
C GLU A 18 4.05 0.42 8.89
N LEU A 19 3.92 -0.14 7.69
CA LEU A 19 4.71 -1.25 7.20
C LEU A 19 5.63 -0.76 6.09
N GLU A 20 6.92 -0.96 6.25
CA GLU A 20 7.90 -0.76 5.17
C GLU A 20 8.22 -2.13 4.57
N PHE A 21 7.95 -2.29 3.27
CA PHE A 21 8.18 -3.54 2.57
C PHE A 21 9.00 -3.35 1.30
N THR A 22 9.80 -4.35 0.99
CA THR A 22 10.48 -4.51 -0.29
C THR A 22 9.77 -5.60 -1.06
N LEU A 23 9.23 -5.26 -2.22
CA LEU A 23 8.55 -6.19 -3.11
C LEU A 23 9.51 -6.58 -4.24
N THR A 24 9.82 -7.87 -4.32
CA THR A 24 10.59 -8.44 -5.43
C THR A 24 9.61 -9.15 -6.36
N PHE A 25 9.65 -8.87 -7.65
CA PHE A 25 8.77 -9.50 -8.64
C PHE A 25 9.62 -10.07 -9.77
N ASP A 26 9.17 -11.18 -10.35
CA ASP A 26 9.81 -11.79 -11.52
C ASP A 26 8.82 -11.60 -12.67
N GLY A 27 9.15 -10.72 -13.62
CA GLY A 27 8.29 -10.30 -14.75
C GLY A 27 7.73 -8.85 -14.68
N PRO A 28 6.50 -8.61 -15.17
CA PRO A 28 5.95 -7.26 -15.27
C PRO A 28 5.76 -6.59 -13.91
N THR A 29 5.87 -5.26 -13.87
CA THR A 29 5.61 -4.48 -12.66
C THR A 29 4.19 -4.73 -12.18
N PRO A 30 3.98 -5.23 -10.95
CA PRO A 30 2.64 -5.48 -10.43
C PRO A 30 1.77 -4.23 -10.42
N SER A 31 0.51 -4.42 -10.75
CA SER A 31 -0.52 -3.41 -10.52
C SER A 31 -0.72 -3.18 -9.03
N ARG A 32 -1.04 -1.94 -8.65
CA ARG A 32 -1.23 -1.53 -7.25
C ARG A 32 -2.30 -2.36 -6.53
N LYS A 33 -3.39 -2.70 -7.22
CA LYS A 33 -4.47 -3.57 -6.69
C LYS A 33 -3.94 -4.93 -6.24
N SER A 34 -3.15 -5.59 -7.08
CA SER A 34 -2.59 -6.91 -6.75
C SER A 34 -1.61 -6.85 -5.56
N ILE A 35 -0.95 -5.71 -5.36
CA ILE A 35 -0.10 -5.47 -4.18
C ILE A 35 -0.99 -5.29 -2.93
N GLN A 36 -2.08 -4.53 -3.06
CA GLN A 36 -3.09 -4.30 -2.03
C GLN A 36 -3.75 -5.60 -1.56
N GLU A 37 -4.24 -6.42 -2.50
CA GLU A 37 -4.88 -7.72 -2.21
C GLU A 37 -3.93 -8.68 -1.48
N LYS A 38 -2.66 -8.74 -1.92
CA LYS A 38 -1.67 -9.59 -1.25
C LYS A 38 -1.30 -9.07 0.14
N LEU A 39 -1.17 -7.77 0.33
CA LEU A 39 -0.91 -7.18 1.65
C LEU A 39 -2.12 -7.34 2.58
N ALA A 40 -3.34 -7.23 2.06
CA ALA A 40 -4.58 -7.53 2.77
C ALA A 40 -4.60 -8.98 3.26
N ALA A 41 -4.29 -9.93 2.37
CA ALA A 41 -4.20 -11.34 2.72
C ALA A 41 -3.10 -11.63 3.75
N LEU A 42 -1.91 -11.02 3.60
CA LEU A 42 -0.80 -11.18 4.54
C LEU A 42 -1.13 -10.63 5.94
N GLN A 43 -1.85 -9.51 6.00
CA GLN A 43 -2.15 -8.83 7.27
C GLN A 43 -3.53 -9.17 7.84
N ASN A 44 -4.34 -9.99 7.15
CA ASN A 44 -5.72 -10.31 7.52
C ASN A 44 -6.58 -9.06 7.77
N LYS A 45 -6.49 -8.07 6.87
CA LYS A 45 -7.26 -6.82 6.95
C LYS A 45 -7.86 -6.48 5.59
N ASP A 46 -8.96 -5.73 5.59
CA ASP A 46 -9.64 -5.28 4.38
C ASP A 46 -8.77 -4.39 3.49
N GLU A 47 -8.90 -4.58 2.17
CA GLU A 47 -8.23 -3.77 1.14
C GLU A 47 -8.59 -2.28 1.25
N ASN A 48 -9.80 -1.97 1.71
CA ASN A 48 -10.30 -0.62 1.90
C ASN A 48 -9.57 0.13 3.03
N LEU A 49 -8.97 -0.58 3.98
CA LEU A 49 -8.24 0.02 5.10
C LEU A 49 -6.74 0.19 4.82
N ILE A 50 -6.27 -0.25 3.64
CA ILE A 50 -4.86 -0.26 3.26
C ILE A 50 -4.58 0.84 2.25
N VAL A 51 -3.73 1.77 2.65
CA VAL A 51 -3.18 2.81 1.78
C VAL A 51 -1.75 2.45 1.42
N LEU A 52 -1.49 2.35 0.12
CA LEU A 52 -0.15 2.12 -0.41
C LEU A 52 0.50 3.44 -0.81
N ASP A 53 1.72 3.65 -0.30
CA ASP A 53 2.63 4.68 -0.76
C ASP A 53 3.85 4.01 -1.40
N LEU A 54 3.88 3.99 -2.73
CA LEU A 54 4.97 3.41 -3.49
C LEU A 54 6.02 4.50 -3.72
N GLU A 55 7.23 4.27 -3.24
CA GLU A 55 8.29 5.29 -3.29
C GLU A 55 8.93 5.30 -4.69
N ARG A 56 9.71 4.26 -5.03
CA ARG A 56 10.31 4.09 -6.36
C ARG A 56 10.62 2.61 -6.63
N THR A 57 10.46 2.21 -7.88
CA THR A 57 11.08 0.99 -8.43
C THR A 57 12.56 1.28 -8.68
N ARG A 58 13.43 0.31 -8.38
CA ARG A 58 14.85 0.44 -8.71
C ARG A 58 15.04 0.12 -10.19
N PHE A 59 15.47 1.08 -11.00
CA PHE A 59 15.70 0.87 -12.43
C PHE A 59 16.71 -0.27 -12.67
N GLY A 60 16.37 -1.21 -13.56
CA GLY A 60 17.20 -2.39 -13.86
C GLY A 60 17.16 -3.53 -12.84
N LYS A 61 16.42 -3.36 -11.73
CA LYS A 61 16.11 -4.46 -10.80
C LYS A 61 14.60 -4.58 -10.64
N MET A 62 14.14 -5.81 -10.49
CA MET A 62 12.71 -6.10 -10.33
C MET A 62 12.31 -5.96 -8.85
N GLU A 63 12.76 -4.86 -8.24
CA GLU A 63 12.62 -4.54 -6.82
C GLU A 63 11.86 -3.21 -6.70
N LEU A 64 10.83 -3.22 -5.86
CA LEU A 64 10.05 -2.04 -5.50
C LEU A 64 10.13 -1.83 -3.99
N PHE A 65 10.38 -0.59 -3.59
CA PHE A 65 10.29 -0.18 -2.20
C PHE A 65 8.97 0.56 -1.99
N GLY A 66 8.20 0.12 -1.01
CA GLY A 66 6.89 0.65 -0.70
C GLY A 66 6.64 0.74 0.80
N ARG A 67 5.77 1.66 1.17
CA ARG A 67 5.19 1.76 2.50
C ARG A 67 3.71 1.48 2.42
N ALA A 68 3.21 0.64 3.31
CA ALA A 68 1.78 0.41 3.51
C ALA A 68 1.37 1.03 4.83
N ARG A 69 0.28 1.80 4.82
CA ARG A 69 -0.40 2.28 6.02
C ARG A 69 -1.69 1.52 6.14
N ILE A 70 -1.87 0.84 7.26
CA ILE A 70 -3.05 0.03 7.51
C ILE A 70 -3.79 0.60 8.70
N TYR A 71 -5.02 1.06 8.47
CA TYR A 71 -5.85 1.64 9.50
C TYR A 71 -6.75 0.58 10.15
N ASP A 72 -7.27 0.90 11.33
CA ASP A 72 -8.33 0.12 11.97
C ASP A 72 -9.74 0.66 11.64
N ASP A 73 -9.85 1.96 11.26
CA ASP A 73 -11.11 2.66 11.00
C ASP A 73 -11.08 3.47 9.69
N GLU A 74 -12.17 3.43 8.91
CA GLU A 74 -12.37 4.28 7.72
C GLU A 74 -12.51 5.77 8.07
N GLU A 75 -13.06 6.08 9.25
CA GLU A 75 -13.19 7.47 9.73
C GLU A 75 -11.81 8.09 9.99
N SER A 76 -10.90 7.31 10.57
CA SER A 76 -9.51 7.71 10.80
C SER A 76 -8.75 7.91 9.49
N LYS A 77 -9.02 7.06 8.50
CA LYS A 77 -8.45 7.17 7.15
C LYS A 77 -8.89 8.46 6.45
N THR A 78 -10.17 8.80 6.50
CA THR A 78 -10.74 9.98 5.83
C THR A 78 -10.33 11.29 6.49
N SER A 79 -10.20 11.29 7.83
CA SER A 79 -9.80 12.48 8.60
C SER A 79 -8.30 12.76 8.56
N THR A 80 -7.46 11.71 8.53
CA THR A 80 -5.99 11.84 8.64
C THR A 80 -5.30 12.01 7.28
N GLU A 81 -5.85 11.46 6.21
CA GLU A 81 -5.19 11.50 4.90
C GLU A 81 -5.62 12.67 4.02
N LYS A 82 -4.64 13.28 3.37
CA LYS A 82 -4.88 14.27 2.31
C LYS A 82 -5.67 13.60 1.18
N ALA A 83 -6.64 14.32 0.61
CA ALA A 83 -7.50 13.85 -0.49
C ALA A 83 -6.75 13.21 -1.68
N TYR A 84 -5.45 13.52 -1.87
CA TYR A 84 -4.60 12.94 -2.89
C TYR A 84 -4.19 11.47 -2.64
N LEU A 85 -4.09 11.03 -1.38
CA LEU A 85 -3.76 9.64 -1.02
C LEU A 85 -4.99 8.72 -1.12
N LEU A 86 -6.17 9.25 -0.77
CA LEU A 86 -7.47 8.59 -1.04
C LEU A 86 -7.65 8.31 -2.53
N LYS A 87 -7.44 9.33 -3.38
CA LYS A 87 -7.49 9.19 -4.85
C LYS A 87 -6.47 8.23 -5.47
N ARG A 88 -5.43 7.83 -4.72
CA ARG A 88 -4.43 6.83 -5.16
C ARG A 88 -4.79 5.41 -4.75
N GLY A 89 -5.53 5.25 -3.65
CA GLY A 89 -6.08 3.97 -3.20
C GLY A 89 -7.36 3.59 -3.96
N GLU A 90 -8.12 4.58 -4.41
CA GLU A 90 -9.16 4.35 -5.40
C GLU A 90 -8.52 3.99 -6.75
N PRO A 91 -9.01 2.97 -7.46
CA PRO A 91 -8.64 2.78 -8.86
C PRO A 91 -8.94 4.10 -9.56
N LYS A 92 -7.92 4.65 -10.21
CA LYS A 92 -8.10 5.74 -11.16
C LYS A 92 -9.10 5.22 -12.18
N ALA A 93 -10.37 5.56 -12.00
CA ALA A 93 -11.39 5.34 -13.01
C ALA A 93 -10.86 5.98 -14.29
N GLU A 94 -10.88 5.19 -15.34
CA GLU A 94 -10.66 5.58 -16.72
C GLU A 94 -10.93 7.07 -16.94
N SER A 95 -9.87 7.78 -17.34
CA SER A 95 -10.02 9.00 -18.12
C SER A 95 -9.46 8.66 -19.49
N GLU A 96 -10.23 7.89 -20.25
CA GLU A 96 -10.23 7.84 -21.72
C GLU A 96 -11.60 8.44 -22.09
N ALA A 97 -11.69 9.71 -22.51
CA ALA A 97 -11.47 10.22 -23.87
C ALA A 97 -12.47 9.65 -24.88
#